data_AF-A0A1I8GZ25-F1
#
_entry.id   AF-A0A1I8GZ25-F1
#
_cell.length_a   1.000
_cell.length_b   1.000
_cell.length_c   1.000
_cell.angle_alpha   90.00
_cell.angle_beta   90.00
_cell.angle_gamma   90.00
#
_symmetry.space_group_name_H-M   'P 1'
#
loop_
_entity.id
_entity.type
_entity.pdbx_description
1 polymer ?
#
loop_
_entity_poly.entity_id
_entity_poly.type
_entity_poly.pdbx_seq_one_letter_code
_entity_poly.pdbx_strand_id
1 'polypeptide(L)'
;LVCVLDQSADTAHTVVELNKGDSFGELAIVNRSQRQSTVVCKTDCDFLAIDIPAYEAIFMQGGQKTVTDPDHEEFVRSLDFLRGWPIQHLQKQHAKFMFCYFKRSVVMVKNSRASRWIYIVK
;
A
#
# COMPACT_ATOMS: atom_id res chain seq x y z
N LEU A 1 0.00 23.17 -0.26
CA LEU A 1 0.20 23.10 1.20
C LEU A 1 -0.82 22.16 1.81
N VAL A 2 -0.42 21.34 2.76
CA VAL A 2 -1.36 20.57 3.62
C VAL A 2 -1.35 21.20 5.00
N CYS A 3 -2.53 21.56 5.48
CA CYS A 3 -2.73 22.18 6.78
C CYS A 3 -3.61 21.28 7.65
N VAL A 4 -3.28 21.21 8.94
CA VAL A 4 -4.07 20.46 9.94
C VAL A 4 -4.47 21.43 11.05
N LEU A 5 -5.66 21.21 11.62
CA LEU A 5 -6.15 21.96 12.76
C LEU A 5 -5.52 21.40 14.03
N ASP A 6 -4.86 22.24 14.81
CA ASP A 6 -4.48 21.91 16.17
C ASP A 6 -5.70 22.01 17.09
N GLN A 7 -6.19 20.87 17.57
CA GLN A 7 -7.37 20.79 18.43
C GLN A 7 -7.16 21.48 19.78
N SER A 8 -5.91 21.66 20.21
CA SER A 8 -5.59 22.30 21.50
C SER A 8 -5.49 23.82 21.39
N ALA A 9 -5.13 24.33 20.22
CA ALA A 9 -4.82 25.75 20.01
C ALA A 9 -5.79 26.46 19.03
N ASP A 10 -6.82 25.77 18.53
CA ASP A 10 -7.80 26.25 17.53
C ASP A 10 -7.16 26.98 16.33
N THR A 11 -5.94 26.57 16.00
CA THR A 11 -5.12 27.21 14.96
C THR A 11 -4.70 26.17 13.93
N ALA A 12 -4.80 26.55 12.66
CA ALA A 12 -4.33 25.72 11.57
C ALA A 12 -2.84 25.98 11.33
N HIS A 13 -2.06 24.91 11.23
CA HIS A 13 -0.65 25.01 10.85
C HIS A 13 -0.35 24.13 9.63
N THR A 14 0.63 24.57 8.84
CA THR A 14 1.10 23.81 7.68
C THR A 14 1.98 22.67 8.15
N VAL A 15 1.62 21.45 7.77
CA VAL A 15 2.37 20.23 8.14
C VAL A 15 3.28 19.75 7.02
N VAL A 16 2.91 20.00 5.75
CA VAL A 16 3.74 19.63 4.61
C VAL A 16 3.49 20.53 3.40
N GLU A 17 4.53 20.71 2.60
CA GLU A 17 4.43 21.29 1.27
C GLU A 17 4.53 20.18 0.22
N LEU A 18 3.55 20.11 -0.67
CA LEU A 18 3.47 19.12 -1.74
C LEU A 18 3.97 19.72 -3.04
N ASN A 19 4.67 18.91 -3.82
CA ASN A 19 5.24 19.24 -5.11
C ASN A 19 4.53 18.46 -6.23
N LYS A 20 4.85 18.81 -7.48
CA LYS A 20 4.36 18.07 -8.65
C LYS A 20 4.70 16.59 -8.53
N GLY A 21 3.66 15.74 -8.67
CA GLY A 21 3.78 14.28 -8.57
C GLY A 21 3.41 13.72 -7.19
N ASP A 22 3.25 14.57 -6.18
CA ASP A 22 2.78 14.13 -4.86
C ASP A 22 1.27 13.87 -4.87
N SER A 23 0.84 12.92 -4.02
CA SER A 23 -0.56 12.57 -3.79
C SER A 23 -1.02 13.02 -2.39
N PHE A 24 -2.34 13.17 -2.21
CA PHE A 24 -2.93 13.46 -0.90
C PHE A 24 -4.36 12.93 -0.78
N GLY A 25 -4.85 12.76 0.45
CA GLY A 25 -6.24 12.39 0.76
C GLY A 25 -6.45 10.90 1.04
N GLU A 26 -5.42 10.08 0.86
CA GLU A 26 -5.43 8.63 1.05
C GLU A 26 -5.70 8.22 2.51
N LEU A 27 -5.27 9.03 3.47
CA LEU A 27 -5.42 8.72 4.89
C LEU A 27 -6.89 8.64 5.33
N ALA A 28 -7.76 9.46 4.74
CA ALA A 28 -9.20 9.43 5.00
C ALA A 28 -9.82 8.11 4.51
N ILE A 29 -9.33 7.59 3.39
CA ILE A 29 -9.78 6.32 2.82
C ILE A 29 -9.31 5.16 3.71
N VAL A 30 -8.02 5.12 4.04
CA VAL A 30 -7.41 4.06 4.86
C VAL A 30 -8.05 3.96 6.25
N ASN A 31 -8.28 5.10 6.91
CA ASN A 31 -8.85 5.13 8.26
C ASN A 31 -10.39 5.11 8.28
N ARG A 32 -11.05 5.08 7.12
CA ARG A 32 -12.51 5.24 6.98
C ARG A 32 -13.03 6.45 7.76
N SER A 33 -12.28 7.55 7.69
CA SER A 33 -12.55 8.77 8.45
C SER A 33 -12.92 9.92 7.53
N GLN A 34 -13.51 10.98 8.08
CA GLN A 34 -13.62 12.24 7.36
C GLN A 34 -12.24 12.84 7.09
N ARG A 35 -12.18 13.78 6.13
CA ARG A 35 -10.98 14.53 5.77
C ARG A 35 -10.42 15.26 7.01
N GLN A 36 -9.18 14.95 7.38
CA GLN A 36 -8.50 15.50 8.57
C GLN A 36 -7.57 16.67 8.25
N SER A 37 -7.41 17.04 6.98
CA SER A 37 -6.49 18.09 6.55
C SER A 37 -7.03 18.88 5.36
N THR A 38 -6.68 20.16 5.30
CA THR A 38 -7.04 21.05 4.18
C THR A 38 -5.85 21.17 3.24
N VAL A 39 -6.11 21.11 1.93
CA VAL A 39 -5.07 21.28 0.91
C VAL A 39 -5.35 22.56 0.14
N VAL A 40 -4.33 23.41 0.06
CA VAL A 40 -4.40 24.73 -0.61
C VAL A 40 -3.35 24.78 -1.72
N CYS A 41 -3.79 25.15 -2.92
CA CYS A 41 -2.91 25.38 -4.07
C CYS A 41 -2.27 26.77 -3.96
N LYS A 42 -0.94 26.85 -4.16
CA LYS A 42 -0.22 28.14 -4.21
C LYS A 42 -0.22 28.75 -5.61
N THR A 43 -0.51 27.94 -6.61
CA THR A 43 -0.52 28.27 -8.03
C THR A 43 -1.66 27.50 -8.70
N ASP A 44 -1.92 27.77 -9.98
CA ASP A 44 -2.80 26.94 -10.78
C ASP A 44 -2.23 25.51 -10.88
N CYS A 45 -3.08 24.51 -10.67
CA CYS A 45 -2.72 23.10 -10.60
C CYS A 45 -3.82 22.26 -11.24
N ASP A 46 -3.41 21.22 -11.97
CA ASP A 46 -4.30 20.16 -12.46
C ASP A 46 -4.16 18.90 -11.60
N PHE A 47 -5.28 18.21 -11.38
CA PHE A 47 -5.33 17.01 -10.54
C PHE A 47 -6.03 15.85 -11.24
N LEU A 48 -5.50 14.65 -11.03
CA LEU A 48 -6.22 13.41 -11.29
C LEU A 48 -6.93 12.98 -10.00
N ALA A 49 -8.25 12.83 -10.06
CA ALA A 49 -9.05 12.32 -8.95
C ALA A 49 -9.38 10.85 -9.16
N ILE A 50 -9.32 10.07 -8.08
CA ILE A 50 -9.68 8.66 -8.05
C ILE A 50 -10.73 8.49 -6.94
N ASP A 51 -11.79 7.73 -7.21
CA ASP A 51 -12.82 7.44 -6.21
C ASP A 51 -12.38 6.34 -5.23
N ILE A 52 -13.15 6.17 -4.14
CA ILE A 52 -12.83 5.19 -3.10
C ILE A 52 -12.79 3.76 -3.68
N PRO A 53 -13.77 3.29 -4.48
CA PRO A 53 -13.71 1.95 -5.05
C PRO A 53 -12.50 1.71 -5.95
N ALA A 54 -12.12 2.67 -6.81
CA ALA A 54 -10.93 2.53 -7.63
C ALA A 54 -9.64 2.61 -6.80
N TYR A 55 -9.59 3.46 -5.77
CA TYR A 55 -8.46 3.48 -4.85
C TYR A 55 -8.31 2.13 -4.13
N GLU A 56 -9.41 1.55 -3.66
CA GLU A 56 -9.40 0.23 -3.03
C GLU A 56 -8.94 -0.87 -4.00
N ALA A 57 -9.44 -0.85 -5.24
CA ALA A 57 -9.06 -1.81 -6.28
C ALA A 57 -7.59 -1.69 -6.70
N ILE A 58 -7.06 -0.48 -6.83
CA ILE A 58 -5.69 -0.25 -7.32
C ILE A 58 -4.67 -0.42 -6.19
N PHE A 59 -4.93 0.16 -5.01
CA PHE A 59 -3.94 0.29 -3.94
C PHE A 59 -4.19 -0.69 -2.78
N MET A 60 -5.45 -0.92 -2.38
CA MET A 60 -5.78 -1.71 -1.19
C MET A 60 -5.92 -3.21 -1.46
N GLN A 61 -6.18 -3.61 -2.71
CA GLN A 61 -6.06 -5.02 -3.12
C GLN A 61 -4.60 -5.51 -3.06
N GLY A 62 -3.63 -4.60 -2.87
CA GLY A 62 -2.27 -4.96 -2.46
C GLY A 62 -1.37 -5.28 -3.63
N GLY A 63 -1.25 -4.36 -4.60
CA GLY A 63 -0.26 -4.47 -5.69
C GLY A 63 -0.26 -5.86 -6.34
N GLN A 64 -1.44 -6.46 -6.51
CA GLN A 64 -1.58 -7.86 -6.91
C GLN A 64 -1.10 -8.02 -8.34
N LYS A 65 0.20 -8.22 -8.50
CA LYS A 65 0.59 -9.44 -9.21
C LYS A 65 0.10 -10.59 -8.34
N THR A 66 -1.16 -10.96 -8.55
CA THR A 66 -1.77 -12.14 -7.95
C THR A 66 -0.86 -13.34 -8.22
N VAL A 67 -1.01 -14.45 -7.50
CA VAL A 67 -0.36 -15.73 -7.87
C VAL A 67 -0.63 -16.14 -9.33
N THR A 68 -1.60 -15.52 -10.00
CA THR A 68 -1.89 -15.69 -11.42
C THR A 68 -1.00 -14.89 -12.37
N ASP A 69 -0.06 -14.07 -11.89
CA ASP A 69 1.01 -13.56 -12.74
C ASP A 69 1.91 -14.76 -13.12
N PRO A 70 2.10 -15.06 -14.42
CA PRO A 70 2.91 -16.19 -14.87
C PRO A 70 4.29 -16.24 -14.20
N ASP A 71 4.90 -15.06 -13.98
CA ASP A 71 6.22 -14.90 -13.35
C ASP A 71 6.27 -15.39 -11.89
N HIS A 72 5.12 -15.39 -11.23
CA HIS A 72 4.97 -15.77 -9.83
C HIS A 72 4.71 -17.26 -9.68
N GLU A 73 3.92 -17.84 -10.59
CA GLU A 73 3.72 -19.28 -10.63
C GLU A 73 5.03 -20.01 -10.94
N GLU A 74 5.80 -19.51 -11.91
CA GLU A 74 7.12 -20.08 -12.24
C GLU A 74 8.08 -20.03 -11.04
N PHE A 75 8.11 -18.89 -10.33
CA PHE A 75 8.93 -18.74 -9.13
C PHE A 75 8.51 -19.70 -8.00
N VAL A 76 7.21 -19.89 -7.76
CA VAL A 76 6.76 -20.84 -6.72
C VAL A 76 7.09 -22.28 -7.12
N ARG A 77 6.95 -22.62 -8.41
CA ARG A 77 7.29 -23.96 -8.94
C ARG A 77 8.79 -24.26 -8.92
N SER A 78 9.65 -23.24 -9.01
CA SER A 78 11.11 -23.43 -8.94
C SER A 78 11.59 -23.78 -7.52
N LEU A 79 10.77 -23.56 -6.50
CA LEU A 79 11.10 -23.87 -5.11
C LEU A 79 10.82 -25.34 -4.82
N ASP A 80 11.89 -26.14 -4.69
CA ASP A 80 11.80 -27.59 -4.49
C ASP A 80 10.95 -28.00 -3.28
N PHE A 81 11.02 -27.23 -2.20
CA PHE A 81 10.26 -27.47 -0.97
C PHE A 81 8.75 -27.16 -1.11
N LEU A 82 8.33 -26.51 -2.20
CA LEU A 82 6.93 -26.19 -2.49
C LEU A 82 6.30 -27.06 -3.59
N ARG A 83 7.06 -27.97 -4.23
CA ARG A 83 6.57 -28.80 -5.36
C ARG A 83 5.29 -29.60 -5.07
N GLY A 84 5.11 -30.05 -3.83
CA GLY A 84 3.92 -30.81 -3.40
C GLY A 84 2.78 -29.95 -2.87
N TRP A 85 2.92 -28.62 -2.86
CA TRP A 85 1.95 -27.72 -2.25
C TRP A 85 0.83 -27.39 -3.24
N PRO A 86 -0.44 -27.31 -2.81
CA PRO A 86 -1.54 -27.05 -3.73
C PRO A 86 -1.63 -25.54 -4.03
N ILE A 87 -0.82 -25.09 -4.97
CA ILE A 87 -0.72 -23.67 -5.42
C ILE A 87 -2.09 -23.11 -5.82
N GLN A 88 -2.97 -23.96 -6.36
CA GLN A 88 -4.35 -23.64 -6.75
C GLN A 88 -5.22 -23.16 -5.56
N HIS A 89 -4.93 -23.61 -4.33
CA HIS A 89 -5.62 -23.13 -3.13
C HIS A 89 -5.03 -21.82 -2.62
N LEU A 90 -3.72 -21.59 -2.81
CA LEU A 90 -3.06 -20.32 -2.49
C LEU A 90 -3.59 -19.19 -3.37
N GLN A 91 -3.85 -19.47 -4.65
CA GLN A 91 -4.49 -18.54 -5.59
C GLN A 91 -5.85 -18.01 -5.12
N LYS A 92 -6.63 -18.84 -4.41
CA LYS A 92 -7.97 -18.47 -3.92
C LYS A 92 -7.94 -17.72 -2.58
N GLN A 93 -6.83 -17.76 -1.85
CA GLN A 93 -6.69 -17.15 -0.54
C GLN A 93 -5.72 -15.97 -0.58
N HIS A 94 -6.18 -14.86 -1.19
CA HIS A 94 -5.42 -13.62 -1.39
C HIS A 94 -4.76 -13.07 -0.11
N ALA A 95 -5.32 -13.35 1.07
CA ALA A 95 -4.79 -12.89 2.36
C ALA A 95 -3.79 -13.85 3.01
N LYS A 96 -3.43 -14.97 2.38
CA LYS A 96 -2.49 -15.97 2.94
C LYS A 96 -1.20 -16.11 2.14
N PHE A 97 -1.15 -15.53 0.95
CA PHE A 97 0.01 -15.58 0.07
C PHE A 97 0.11 -14.26 -0.69
N MET A 98 1.26 -13.60 -0.60
CA MET A 98 1.45 -12.24 -1.07
C MET A 98 2.79 -12.07 -1.77
N PHE A 99 2.79 -11.35 -2.89
CA PHE A 99 3.99 -10.80 -3.50
C PHE A 99 4.07 -9.32 -3.18
N CYS A 100 5.20 -8.90 -2.61
CA CYS A 100 5.41 -7.52 -2.22
C CYS A 100 6.76 -7.02 -2.74
N TYR A 101 6.79 -5.78 -3.19
CA TYR A 101 8.00 -5.10 -3.62
C TYR A 101 8.44 -4.13 -2.53
N PHE A 102 9.72 -4.20 -2.16
CA PHE A 102 10.30 -3.33 -1.15
C PHE A 102 11.40 -2.48 -1.78
N LYS A 103 11.47 -1.21 -1.39
CA LYS A 103 12.60 -0.34 -1.74
C LYS A 103 13.86 -0.86 -1.02
N ARG A 104 15.03 -0.64 -1.62
CA ARG A 104 16.31 -0.97 -0.99
C ARG A 104 16.43 -0.30 0.37
N SER A 105 17.07 -1.01 1.31
CA SER A 105 17.34 -0.55 2.68
C SER A 105 16.12 -0.36 3.59
N VAL A 106 14.96 -0.93 3.24
CA VAL A 106 13.77 -0.95 4.11
C VAL A 106 13.78 -2.19 5.00
N VAL A 107 13.50 -1.99 6.30
CA VAL A 107 13.28 -3.09 7.24
C VAL A 107 11.89 -3.68 7.02
N MET A 108 11.83 -4.89 6.44
CA MET A 108 10.57 -5.60 6.19
C MET A 108 9.93 -6.13 7.48
N VAL A 109 10.75 -6.66 8.40
CA VAL A 109 10.30 -7.23 9.67
C VAL A 109 11.30 -6.88 10.75
N LYS A 110 10.85 -6.19 11.80
CA LYS A 110 11.71 -5.81 12.94
C LYS A 110 12.15 -7.01 13.78
N ASN A 111 11.27 -7.99 13.97
CA ASN A 111 11.55 -9.22 14.72
C ASN A 111 10.95 -10.43 14.01
N SER A 112 11.79 -11.22 13.35
CA SER A 112 11.37 -12.39 12.57
C SER A 112 10.79 -13.52 13.42
N ARG A 113 11.21 -13.66 14.69
CA ARG A 113 10.72 -14.73 15.59
C ARG A 113 9.26 -14.56 15.99
N ALA A 114 8.74 -13.33 15.92
CA ALA A 114 7.34 -13.03 16.21
C ALA A 114 6.45 -13.07 14.96
N SER A 115 7.04 -13.26 13.76
CA SER A 115 6.27 -13.26 12.52
C SER A 115 5.57 -14.60 12.29
N ARG A 116 4.31 -14.54 11.88
CA ARG A 116 3.52 -15.70 11.45
C ARG A 116 3.72 -16.03 9.95
N TRP A 117 4.58 -15.29 9.28
CA TRP A 117 4.80 -15.36 7.84
C TRP A 117 6.16 -15.98 7.51
N ILE A 118 6.19 -16.74 6.42
CA ILE A 118 7.42 -17.17 5.77
C ILE A 118 7.71 -16.18 4.64
N TYR A 119 8.94 -15.66 4.60
CA TYR A 119 9.37 -14.71 3.57
C TYR A 119 10.33 -15.41 2.61
N ILE A 120 10.07 -15.25 1.32
CA ILE A 120 10.90 -15.81 0.25
C ILE A 120 11.27 -14.65 -0.66
N VAL A 121 12.57 -14.42 -0.82
CA VAL A 121 13.09 -13.28 -1.59
C VAL A 121 13.38 -13.75 -3.02
N LYS A 122 12.85 -13.00 -4.00
CA LYS A 122 13.14 -13.12 -5.43
C LYS A 122 14.15 -12.04 -5.83
#